data_AF-A0A5C1QJJ0-F1
#
_entry.id   AF-A0A5C1QJJ0-F1
#
_cell.length_a   1.000
_cell.length_b   1.000
_cell.length_c   1.000
_cell.angle_alpha   90.00
_cell.angle_beta   90.00
_cell.angle_gamma   90.00
#
_symmetry.space_group_name_H-M   'P 1'
#
loop_
_entity.id
_entity.type
_entity.pdbx_description
1 polymer ?
#
loop_
_entity_poly.entity_id
_entity_poly.type
_entity_poly.pdbx_seq_one_letter_code
_entity_poly.pdbx_strand_id
1 'polypeptide(L)'
;MKKTIIVSILLLLGILFEISSQTQDKELAHLYAHHAWNAYVNEKWPEFRDLTLKGFEYDELNPDLLTFRGLESRRAGHYQEASDWFSKAYYSGFQPEQVNTIDILGWLFEVQYRLGYDEDLVFLYFSSNELMRDNPDILFYTVLSLQRQGNFTKAIELAAEGVYRFQDQRFLILLSSWTPESYYPGILSEYIRRQGILYPDLMARTILSPECKNSRSLAALYLEQYQDLNSWYFREILFELPSEAGAVLDFTDSERVWPLLSLQMYIQKNPDIGSLMHRITRISLDSTGDGIADFFLRKSDNELEWMIDPDQDGIIDSHLKWNESNQLMEILYQDVRSLHHLYYYNYPYLDRIIINGENRNQREYRYLPGSFEYPLIEAQENLHVSLLLHPEKIKMINFPESEILRNSFSLIDSVTIPRISPFREYTVVDGMIRRFREDSNFDGQFDRVVLLNDWLPFEGYRDIDGDGEFDLKEKYVSGRFSGFEYEGEMGRLEEIQDLWNRRRFQLWDFSKDGFYNALLEQKDDGSWVERILDTKSGQQ
;
A
#
# COMPACT_ATOMS: atom_id res chain seq x y z
N MET A 1 38.96 30.76 -51.88
CA MET A 1 38.50 29.36 -52.02
C MET A 1 38.84 28.46 -50.83
N LYS A 2 40.07 28.38 -50.32
CA LYS A 2 40.41 27.44 -49.22
C LYS A 2 39.71 27.69 -47.87
N LYS A 3 39.45 28.95 -47.48
CA LYS A 3 38.78 29.28 -46.20
C LYS A 3 37.28 28.93 -46.19
N THR A 4 36.59 29.08 -47.32
CA THR A 4 35.15 28.81 -47.44
C THR A 4 34.85 27.31 -47.32
N ILE A 5 35.72 26.46 -47.86
CA ILE A 5 35.59 24.98 -47.79
C ILE A 5 35.75 24.49 -46.34
N ILE A 6 36.68 25.05 -45.57
CA ILE A 6 36.91 24.66 -44.17
C ILE A 6 35.71 25.02 -43.28
N VAL A 7 35.11 26.20 -43.48
CA VAL A 7 33.92 26.62 -42.73
C VAL A 7 32.72 25.72 -43.05
N SER A 8 32.52 25.37 -44.32
CA SER A 8 31.47 24.43 -44.71
C SER A 8 31.67 23.02 -44.12
N ILE A 9 32.91 22.52 -44.07
CA ILE A 9 33.21 21.22 -43.45
C ILE A 9 32.98 21.25 -41.93
N LEU A 10 33.35 22.33 -41.24
CA LEU A 10 33.11 22.47 -39.80
C LEU A 10 31.61 22.61 -39.47
N LEU A 11 30.85 23.31 -40.31
CA LEU A 11 29.39 23.38 -40.20
C LEU A 11 28.74 22.00 -40.42
N LEU A 12 29.22 21.27 -41.42
CA LEU A 12 28.70 19.94 -41.74
C LEU A 12 29.07 18.91 -40.66
N LEU A 13 30.28 19.02 -40.08
CA LEU A 13 30.68 18.23 -38.91
C LEU A 13 29.88 18.63 -37.67
N GLY A 14 29.62 19.92 -37.43
CA GLY A 14 28.77 20.37 -36.33
C GLY A 14 27.35 19.81 -36.42
N ILE A 15 26.75 19.85 -37.61
CA ILE A 15 25.44 19.25 -37.90
C ILE A 15 25.48 17.72 -37.70
N LEU A 16 26.54 17.04 -38.15
CA LEU A 16 26.69 15.59 -37.95
C LEU A 16 26.89 15.20 -36.48
N PHE A 17 27.63 16.01 -35.70
CA PHE A 17 27.79 15.81 -34.27
C PHE A 17 26.48 16.03 -33.50
N GLU A 18 25.71 17.07 -33.87
CA GLU A 18 24.40 17.37 -33.27
C GLU A 18 23.36 16.28 -33.60
N ILE A 19 23.38 15.75 -34.82
CA ILE A 19 22.55 14.59 -35.20
C ILE A 19 22.98 13.34 -34.42
N SER A 20 24.28 13.11 -34.27
CA SER A 20 24.82 11.95 -33.54
C SER A 20 24.54 12.02 -32.02
N SER A 21 24.57 13.21 -31.42
CA SER A 21 24.23 13.39 -30.00
C SER A 21 22.72 13.23 -29.79
N GLN A 22 21.89 13.80 -30.69
CA GLN A 22 20.44 13.59 -30.66
C GLN A 22 20.05 12.12 -30.79
N THR A 23 20.82 11.30 -31.52
CA THR A 23 20.57 9.85 -31.57
C THR A 23 20.93 9.14 -30.26
N GLN A 24 22.00 9.57 -29.57
CA GLN A 24 22.42 8.96 -28.30
C GLN A 24 21.48 9.33 -27.15
N ASP A 25 21.03 10.59 -27.08
CA ASP A 25 20.08 11.04 -26.05
C ASP A 25 18.74 10.32 -26.18
N LYS A 26 18.28 10.10 -27.42
CA LYS A 26 17.09 9.29 -27.69
C LYS A 26 17.25 7.85 -27.22
N GLU A 27 18.36 7.19 -27.56
CA GLU A 27 18.64 5.82 -27.11
C GLU A 27 18.68 5.71 -25.57
N LEU A 28 19.26 6.70 -24.90
CA LEU A 28 19.25 6.77 -23.43
C LEU A 28 17.84 6.96 -22.89
N ALA A 29 17.05 7.86 -23.46
CA ALA A 29 15.66 8.07 -23.07
C ALA A 29 14.82 6.79 -23.24
N HIS A 30 15.01 6.04 -24.33
CA HIS A 30 14.37 4.73 -24.55
C HIS A 30 14.79 3.70 -23.49
N LEU A 31 16.08 3.65 -23.14
CA LEU A 31 16.56 2.76 -22.08
C LEU A 31 15.93 3.10 -20.72
N TYR A 32 15.89 4.39 -20.37
CA TYR A 32 15.22 4.85 -19.15
C TYR A 32 13.73 4.55 -19.18
N ALA A 33 13.06 4.74 -20.32
CA ALA A 33 11.64 4.42 -20.47
C ALA A 33 11.38 2.92 -20.26
N HIS A 34 12.23 2.05 -20.80
CA HIS A 34 12.13 0.61 -20.59
C HIS A 34 12.29 0.22 -19.11
N HIS A 35 13.30 0.77 -18.42
CA HIS A 35 13.48 0.49 -16.99
C HIS A 35 12.37 1.09 -16.13
N ALA A 36 11.89 2.29 -16.46
CA ALA A 36 10.75 2.91 -15.80
C ALA A 36 9.50 2.03 -15.95
N TRP A 37 9.21 1.55 -17.17
CA TRP A 37 8.09 0.65 -17.40
C TRP A 37 8.18 -0.63 -16.55
N ASN A 38 9.36 -1.24 -16.49
CA ASN A 38 9.58 -2.40 -15.61
C ASN A 38 9.34 -2.05 -14.13
N ALA A 39 9.78 -0.88 -13.67
CA ALA A 39 9.52 -0.43 -12.30
C ALA A 39 8.02 -0.20 -12.05
N TYR A 40 7.29 0.36 -13.02
CA TYR A 40 5.84 0.55 -12.96
C TYR A 40 5.09 -0.78 -12.84
N VAL A 41 5.40 -1.76 -13.71
CA VAL A 41 4.78 -3.09 -13.70
C VAL A 41 5.06 -3.84 -12.39
N ASN A 42 6.21 -3.61 -11.76
CA ASN A 42 6.57 -4.18 -10.47
C ASN A 42 6.16 -3.29 -9.27
N GLU A 43 5.33 -2.28 -9.49
CA GLU A 43 4.79 -1.37 -8.48
C GLU A 43 5.85 -0.59 -7.66
N LYS A 44 7.07 -0.44 -8.19
CA LYS A 44 8.18 0.30 -7.56
C LYS A 44 8.11 1.79 -7.88
N TRP A 45 7.11 2.47 -7.31
CA TRP A 45 6.78 3.86 -7.65
C TRP A 45 7.92 4.90 -7.49
N PRO A 46 8.76 4.88 -6.43
CA PRO A 46 9.87 5.82 -6.32
C PRO A 46 10.89 5.63 -7.45
N GLU A 47 11.21 4.38 -7.77
CA GLU A 47 12.16 4.03 -8.85
C GLU A 47 11.59 4.41 -10.22
N PHE A 48 10.31 4.12 -10.48
CA PHE A 48 9.59 4.54 -11.69
C PHE A 48 9.69 6.06 -11.90
N ARG A 49 9.44 6.84 -10.84
CA ARG A 49 9.49 8.30 -10.89
C ARG A 49 10.91 8.81 -11.20
N ASP A 50 11.91 8.30 -10.49
CA ASP A 50 13.30 8.72 -10.68
C ASP A 50 13.80 8.39 -12.09
N LEU A 51 13.47 7.20 -12.60
CA LEU A 51 13.84 6.78 -13.95
C LEU A 51 13.10 7.59 -15.02
N THR A 52 11.82 7.89 -14.81
CA THR A 52 11.03 8.74 -15.72
C THR A 52 11.63 10.13 -15.80
N LEU A 53 11.94 10.76 -14.66
CA LEU A 53 12.55 12.09 -14.62
C LEU A 53 13.91 12.11 -15.30
N LYS A 54 14.78 11.13 -15.01
CA LYS A 54 16.09 11.00 -15.65
C LYS A 54 15.97 10.81 -17.16
N GLY A 55 15.08 9.94 -17.63
CA GLY A 55 14.83 9.76 -19.06
C GLY A 55 14.40 11.08 -19.73
N PHE A 56 13.58 11.87 -19.04
CA PHE A 56 13.07 13.15 -19.54
C PHE A 56 14.16 14.20 -19.73
N GLU A 57 15.27 14.11 -18.98
CA GLU A 57 16.43 14.98 -19.18
C GLU A 57 17.13 14.75 -20.54
N TYR A 58 16.97 13.55 -21.13
CA TYR A 58 17.55 13.19 -22.41
C TYR A 58 16.60 13.41 -23.60
N ASP A 59 15.31 13.09 -23.44
CA ASP A 59 14.30 13.36 -24.48
C ASP A 59 12.93 13.69 -23.86
N GLU A 60 12.61 14.98 -23.78
CA GLU A 60 11.33 15.49 -23.27
C GLU A 60 10.13 15.20 -24.19
N LEU A 61 10.38 14.78 -25.43
CA LEU A 61 9.34 14.49 -26.41
C LEU A 61 9.10 12.98 -26.58
N ASN A 62 9.81 12.14 -25.81
CA ASN A 62 9.61 10.71 -25.85
C ASN A 62 8.18 10.33 -25.39
N PRO A 63 7.39 9.65 -26.23
CA PRO A 63 5.98 9.37 -25.94
C PRO A 63 5.74 8.44 -24.75
N ASP A 64 6.66 7.51 -24.45
CA ASP A 64 6.56 6.65 -23.26
C ASP A 64 6.79 7.48 -21.99
N LEU A 65 7.82 8.33 -21.99
CA LEU A 65 8.11 9.18 -20.83
C LEU A 65 7.02 10.23 -20.57
N LEU A 66 6.44 10.82 -21.64
CA LEU A 66 5.27 11.70 -21.54
C LEU A 66 4.08 10.96 -20.92
N THR A 67 3.84 9.72 -21.36
CA THR A 67 2.81 8.84 -20.80
C THR A 67 3.06 8.57 -19.30
N PHE A 68 4.29 8.31 -18.91
CA PHE A 68 4.66 8.03 -17.52
C PHE A 68 4.44 9.23 -16.60
N ARG A 69 4.72 10.45 -17.09
CA ARG A 69 4.35 11.70 -16.39
C ARG A 69 2.84 11.82 -16.22
N GLY A 70 2.06 11.45 -17.24
CA GLY A 70 0.60 11.37 -17.14
C GLY A 70 0.12 10.40 -16.07
N LEU A 71 0.72 9.20 -15.98
CA LEU A 71 0.42 8.20 -14.96
C LEU A 71 0.76 8.68 -13.55
N GLU A 72 1.90 9.36 -13.37
CA GLU A 72 2.31 9.97 -12.10
C GLU A 72 1.29 11.02 -11.64
N SER A 73 0.93 11.97 -12.52
CA SER A 73 -0.06 13.02 -12.22
C SER A 73 -1.44 12.43 -11.94
N ARG A 74 -1.87 11.40 -12.70
CA ARG A 74 -3.14 10.70 -12.48
C ARG A 74 -3.18 10.05 -11.09
N ARG A 75 -2.12 9.34 -10.70
CA ARG A 75 -2.01 8.70 -9.38
C ARG A 75 -2.04 9.72 -8.24
N ALA A 76 -1.44 10.90 -8.45
CA ALA A 76 -1.49 12.00 -7.48
C ALA A 76 -2.84 12.73 -7.42
N GLY A 77 -3.82 12.37 -8.27
CA GLY A 77 -5.11 13.06 -8.38
C GLY A 77 -5.05 14.40 -9.11
N HIS A 78 -3.92 14.73 -9.75
CA HIS A 78 -3.74 15.95 -10.55
C HIS A 78 -4.26 15.75 -11.98
N TYR A 79 -5.58 15.57 -12.11
CA TYR A 79 -6.21 15.18 -13.37
C TYR A 79 -5.98 16.17 -14.52
N GLN A 80 -5.91 17.48 -14.26
CA GLN A 80 -5.61 18.47 -15.31
C GLN A 80 -4.21 18.25 -15.90
N GLU A 81 -3.20 18.09 -15.05
CA GLU A 81 -1.82 17.86 -15.47
C GLU A 81 -1.70 16.51 -16.20
N ALA A 82 -2.37 15.48 -15.69
CA ALA A 82 -2.43 14.17 -16.34
C ALA A 82 -3.02 14.26 -17.76
N SER A 83 -4.11 15.02 -17.93
CA SER A 83 -4.73 15.26 -19.24
C SER A 83 -3.75 15.91 -20.21
N ASP A 84 -3.01 16.92 -19.75
CA ASP A 84 -2.03 17.62 -20.57
C ASP A 84 -0.88 16.69 -21.01
N TRP A 85 -0.39 15.83 -20.10
CA TRP A 85 0.67 14.86 -20.42
C TRP A 85 0.20 13.76 -21.37
N PHE A 86 -0.96 13.14 -21.13
CA PHE A 86 -1.50 12.13 -22.04
C PHE A 86 -1.82 12.72 -23.42
N SER A 87 -2.33 13.96 -23.47
CA SER A 87 -2.56 14.67 -24.73
C SER A 87 -1.24 14.88 -25.48
N LYS A 88 -0.19 15.34 -24.79
CA LYS A 88 1.14 15.49 -25.41
C LYS A 88 1.68 14.15 -25.93
N ALA A 89 1.57 13.08 -25.15
CA ALA A 89 2.02 11.75 -25.56
C ALA A 89 1.28 11.28 -26.82
N TYR A 90 -0.06 11.34 -26.79
CA TYR A 90 -0.92 10.88 -27.88
C TYR A 90 -0.74 11.70 -29.17
N TYR A 91 -0.62 13.02 -29.06
CA TYR A 91 -0.45 13.92 -30.22
C TYR A 91 1.01 14.18 -30.59
N SER A 92 1.98 13.52 -29.95
CA SER A 92 3.42 13.69 -30.23
C SER A 92 3.81 13.32 -31.67
N GLY A 93 3.04 12.44 -32.31
CA GLY A 93 3.34 11.90 -33.64
C GLY A 93 4.42 10.80 -33.64
N PHE A 94 5.01 10.49 -32.49
CA PHE A 94 5.94 9.38 -32.29
C PHE A 94 5.21 8.15 -31.79
N GLN A 95 5.67 6.96 -32.17
CA GLN A 95 5.11 5.71 -31.66
C GLN A 95 5.79 5.36 -30.33
N PRO A 96 5.04 5.19 -29.24
CA PRO A 96 5.56 4.63 -27.99
C PRO A 96 6.02 3.18 -28.18
N GLU A 97 7.04 2.78 -27.44
CA GLU A 97 7.59 1.42 -27.49
C GLU A 97 7.11 0.56 -26.33
N GLN A 98 6.86 1.15 -25.15
CA GLN A 98 6.48 0.41 -23.95
C GLN A 98 4.96 0.37 -23.74
N VAL A 99 4.26 1.43 -24.13
CA VAL A 99 2.81 1.56 -23.93
C VAL A 99 2.09 1.62 -25.28
N ASN A 100 0.97 0.91 -25.44
CA ASN A 100 0.20 1.04 -26.68
C ASN A 100 -0.52 2.39 -26.74
N THR A 101 -0.56 2.99 -27.93
CA THR A 101 -1.29 4.24 -28.21
C THR A 101 -2.76 4.18 -27.79
N ILE A 102 -3.39 3.01 -27.85
CA ILE A 102 -4.79 2.81 -27.44
C ILE A 102 -4.98 2.90 -25.91
N ASP A 103 -3.97 2.47 -25.14
CA ASP A 103 -4.00 2.53 -23.67
C ASP A 103 -3.83 3.99 -23.21
N ILE A 104 -2.93 4.73 -23.86
CA ILE A 104 -2.76 6.18 -23.65
C ILE A 104 -4.07 6.91 -23.91
N LEU A 105 -4.75 6.57 -25.01
CA LEU A 105 -6.05 7.15 -25.35
C LEU A 105 -7.12 6.77 -24.32
N GLY A 106 -7.16 5.52 -23.85
CA GLY A 106 -8.07 5.08 -22.78
C GLY A 106 -7.90 5.90 -21.49
N TRP A 107 -6.65 6.15 -21.06
CA TRP A 107 -6.39 6.99 -19.89
C TRP A 107 -6.74 8.46 -20.12
N LEU A 108 -6.52 8.98 -21.32
CA LEU A 108 -6.97 10.34 -21.68
C LEU A 108 -8.50 10.47 -21.56
N PHE A 109 -9.25 9.48 -22.06
CA PHE A 109 -10.71 9.44 -21.96
C PHE A 109 -11.18 9.42 -20.50
N GLU A 110 -10.59 8.58 -19.65
CA GLU A 110 -10.90 8.55 -18.22
C GLU A 110 -10.71 9.92 -17.58
N VAL A 111 -9.53 10.52 -17.79
CA VAL A 111 -9.16 11.77 -17.13
C VAL A 111 -10.04 12.93 -17.62
N GLN A 112 -10.32 13.02 -18.92
CA GLN A 112 -11.24 14.03 -19.47
C GLN A 112 -12.65 13.89 -18.93
N TYR A 113 -13.16 12.66 -18.79
CA TYR A 113 -14.46 12.40 -18.17
C TYR A 113 -14.51 12.86 -16.70
N ARG A 114 -13.44 12.61 -15.93
CA ARG A 114 -13.34 13.07 -14.53
C ARG A 114 -13.30 14.60 -14.42
N LEU A 115 -12.68 15.27 -15.38
CA LEU A 115 -12.65 16.74 -15.47
C LEU A 115 -13.98 17.35 -15.97
N GLY A 116 -14.91 16.53 -16.48
CA GLY A 116 -16.19 16.98 -17.02
C GLY A 116 -16.09 17.54 -18.45
N TYR A 117 -15.04 17.20 -19.21
CA TYR A 117 -14.87 17.59 -20.61
C TYR A 117 -15.65 16.67 -21.55
N ASP A 118 -16.95 16.55 -21.29
CA ASP A 118 -17.81 15.57 -21.96
C ASP A 118 -17.92 15.85 -23.47
N GLU A 119 -18.02 17.13 -23.90
CA GLU A 119 -18.15 17.51 -25.32
C GLU A 119 -16.91 17.11 -26.13
N ASP A 120 -15.72 17.41 -25.60
CA ASP A 120 -14.44 17.11 -26.23
C ASP A 120 -14.24 15.60 -26.35
N LEU A 121 -14.59 14.84 -25.32
CA LEU A 121 -14.48 13.38 -25.30
C LEU A 121 -15.40 12.74 -26.36
N VAL A 122 -16.65 13.20 -26.45
CA VAL A 122 -17.59 12.71 -27.47
C VAL A 122 -17.10 13.06 -28.88
N PHE A 123 -16.58 14.27 -29.08
CA PHE A 123 -15.99 14.66 -30.36
C PHE A 123 -14.77 13.79 -30.72
N LEU A 124 -13.89 13.53 -29.74
CA LEU A 124 -12.70 12.70 -29.92
C LEU A 124 -13.08 11.26 -30.29
N TYR A 125 -14.11 10.69 -29.66
CA TYR A 125 -14.60 9.35 -30.00
C TYR A 125 -15.05 9.26 -31.46
N PHE A 126 -15.91 10.19 -31.89
CA PHE A 126 -16.48 10.15 -33.24
C PHE A 126 -15.49 10.57 -34.34
N SER A 127 -14.44 11.31 -34.00
CA SER A 127 -13.35 11.66 -34.93
C SER A 127 -12.23 10.61 -34.99
N SER A 128 -12.13 9.72 -34.01
CA SER A 128 -11.16 8.63 -33.98
C SER A 128 -11.48 7.53 -35.00
N ASN A 129 -10.47 6.80 -35.48
CA ASN A 129 -10.68 5.66 -36.39
C ASN A 129 -11.23 4.42 -35.66
N GLU A 130 -11.66 3.39 -36.40
CA GLU A 130 -12.29 2.19 -35.84
C GLU A 130 -11.37 1.38 -34.92
N LEU A 131 -10.07 1.32 -35.23
CA LEU A 131 -9.07 0.61 -34.40
C LEU A 131 -8.92 1.28 -33.03
N MET A 132 -8.91 2.60 -32.98
CA MET A 132 -8.85 3.34 -31.72
C MET A 132 -10.14 3.23 -30.91
N ARG A 133 -11.29 3.02 -31.57
CA ARG A 133 -12.57 2.76 -30.92
C ARG A 133 -12.73 1.31 -30.44
N ASP A 134 -11.82 0.41 -30.80
CA ASP A 134 -11.84 -1.00 -30.39
C ASP A 134 -11.27 -1.20 -28.98
N ASN A 135 -11.71 -0.37 -28.04
CA ASN A 135 -11.34 -0.45 -26.63
C ASN A 135 -12.58 -0.19 -25.76
N PRO A 136 -12.87 -1.08 -24.78
CA PRO A 136 -14.08 -0.97 -23.97
C PRO A 136 -14.08 0.27 -23.06
N ASP A 137 -12.93 0.73 -22.56
CA ASP A 137 -12.86 1.91 -21.68
C ASP A 137 -13.18 3.19 -22.44
N ILE A 138 -12.65 3.33 -23.66
CA ILE A 138 -12.95 4.46 -24.55
C ILE A 138 -14.46 4.56 -24.82
N LEU A 139 -15.09 3.43 -25.17
CA LEU A 139 -16.53 3.38 -25.38
C LEU A 139 -17.30 3.67 -24.08
N PHE A 140 -16.85 3.14 -22.95
CA PHE A 140 -17.48 3.30 -21.64
C PHE A 140 -17.53 4.77 -21.20
N TYR A 141 -16.41 5.47 -21.23
CA TYR A 141 -16.39 6.90 -20.89
C TYR A 141 -17.19 7.74 -21.88
N THR A 142 -17.20 7.37 -23.17
CA THR A 142 -18.06 8.04 -24.18
C THR A 142 -19.53 7.91 -23.86
N VAL A 143 -19.97 6.70 -23.50
CA VAL A 143 -21.35 6.40 -23.11
C VAL A 143 -21.76 7.24 -21.90
N LEU A 144 -20.90 7.31 -20.88
CA LEU A 144 -21.16 8.12 -19.68
C LEU A 144 -21.20 9.63 -19.98
N SER A 145 -20.32 10.14 -20.84
CA SER A 145 -20.34 11.54 -21.27
C SER A 145 -21.62 11.89 -22.04
N LEU A 146 -22.06 11.03 -22.97
CA LEU A 146 -23.33 11.21 -23.68
C LEU A 146 -24.53 11.24 -22.72
N GLN A 147 -24.51 10.37 -21.70
CA GLN A 147 -25.53 10.35 -20.66
C GLN A 147 -25.56 11.68 -19.87
N ARG A 148 -24.40 12.19 -19.43
CA ARG A 148 -24.29 13.48 -18.72
C ARG A 148 -24.76 14.67 -19.55
N GLN A 149 -24.50 14.64 -20.86
CA GLN A 149 -25.00 15.65 -21.81
C GLN A 149 -26.51 15.55 -22.08
N GLY A 150 -27.19 14.51 -21.58
CA GLY A 150 -28.61 14.27 -21.83
C GLY A 150 -28.91 13.62 -23.18
N ASN A 151 -27.90 13.12 -23.91
CA ASN A 151 -28.07 12.40 -25.16
C ASN A 151 -28.35 10.90 -24.91
N PHE A 152 -29.45 10.64 -24.20
CA PHE A 152 -29.81 9.33 -23.68
C PHE A 152 -29.94 8.26 -24.77
N THR A 153 -30.57 8.60 -25.90
CA THR A 153 -30.75 7.64 -27.01
C THR A 153 -29.42 7.13 -27.53
N LYS A 154 -28.45 8.03 -27.74
CA LYS A 154 -27.13 7.64 -28.26
C LYS A 154 -26.30 6.90 -27.21
N ALA A 155 -26.39 7.31 -25.95
CA ALA A 155 -25.75 6.61 -24.84
C ALA A 155 -26.24 5.15 -24.74
N ILE A 156 -27.55 4.92 -24.86
CA ILE A 156 -28.16 3.58 -24.86
C ILE A 156 -27.70 2.77 -26.08
N GLU A 157 -27.70 3.34 -27.28
CA GLU A 157 -27.23 2.65 -28.49
C GLU A 157 -25.77 2.18 -28.35
N LEU A 158 -24.88 3.06 -27.88
CA LEU A 158 -23.47 2.73 -27.71
C LEU A 158 -23.22 1.79 -26.53
N ALA A 159 -24.01 1.88 -25.46
CA ALA A 159 -23.94 0.90 -24.38
C ALA A 159 -24.36 -0.49 -24.88
N ALA A 160 -25.40 -0.59 -25.71
CA ALA A 160 -25.79 -1.85 -26.35
C ALA A 160 -24.66 -2.40 -27.24
N GLU A 161 -24.00 -1.55 -28.03
CA GLU A 161 -22.81 -1.93 -28.78
C GLU A 161 -21.73 -2.49 -27.86
N GLY A 162 -21.46 -1.84 -26.72
CA GLY A 162 -20.46 -2.29 -25.75
C GLY A 162 -20.73 -3.69 -25.20
N VAL A 163 -22.00 -4.02 -24.93
CA VAL A 163 -22.40 -5.38 -24.52
C VAL A 163 -22.15 -6.39 -25.65
N TYR A 164 -22.59 -6.10 -26.87
CA TYR A 164 -22.47 -7.05 -27.98
C TYR A 164 -21.04 -7.25 -28.46
N ARG A 165 -20.27 -6.17 -28.54
CA ARG A 165 -18.91 -6.14 -29.09
C ARG A 165 -17.88 -6.64 -28.10
N PHE A 166 -17.90 -6.10 -26.87
CA PHE A 166 -16.86 -6.38 -25.88
C PHE A 166 -17.28 -7.40 -24.81
N GLN A 167 -18.58 -7.74 -24.73
CA GLN A 167 -19.12 -8.57 -23.65
C GLN A 167 -18.77 -8.01 -22.26
N ASP A 168 -18.68 -6.69 -22.14
CA ASP A 168 -18.31 -6.02 -20.91
C ASP A 168 -19.56 -5.70 -20.06
N GLN A 169 -19.53 -6.17 -18.82
CA GLN A 169 -20.64 -6.11 -17.85
C GLN A 169 -21.01 -4.68 -17.48
N ARG A 170 -20.05 -3.74 -17.53
CA ARG A 170 -20.29 -2.35 -17.16
C ARG A 170 -21.38 -1.74 -18.04
N PHE A 171 -21.38 -2.03 -19.34
CA PHE A 171 -22.42 -1.56 -20.27
C PHE A 171 -23.77 -2.19 -20.02
N LEU A 172 -23.79 -3.49 -19.68
CA LEU A 172 -25.03 -4.19 -19.37
C LEU A 172 -25.72 -3.49 -18.19
N ILE A 173 -24.94 -3.12 -17.19
CA ILE A 173 -25.43 -2.46 -15.98
C ILE A 173 -25.93 -1.04 -16.26
N LEU A 174 -25.26 -0.29 -17.15
CA LEU A 174 -25.77 1.02 -17.60
C LEU A 174 -27.10 0.88 -18.35
N LEU A 175 -27.22 -0.06 -19.29
CA LEU A 175 -28.50 -0.33 -19.96
C LEU A 175 -29.58 -0.75 -18.97
N SER A 176 -29.17 -1.54 -17.98
CA SER A 176 -30.03 -2.12 -16.96
C SER A 176 -30.73 -1.04 -16.11
N SER A 177 -30.03 0.08 -15.88
CA SER A 177 -30.52 1.21 -15.10
C SER A 177 -31.30 2.21 -15.96
N TRP A 178 -30.85 2.46 -17.21
CA TRP A 178 -31.40 3.55 -18.03
C TRP A 178 -32.66 3.18 -18.84
N THR A 179 -32.81 1.92 -19.23
CA THR A 179 -33.88 1.47 -20.14
C THR A 179 -35.03 0.79 -19.41
N PRO A 180 -36.28 0.83 -19.91
CA PRO A 180 -37.40 0.09 -19.31
C PRO A 180 -37.34 -1.42 -19.62
N GLU A 181 -38.00 -2.26 -18.80
CA GLU A 181 -38.04 -3.74 -18.92
C GLU A 181 -38.44 -4.27 -20.31
N SER A 182 -39.16 -3.49 -21.12
CA SER A 182 -39.52 -3.88 -22.49
C SER A 182 -38.34 -3.87 -23.48
N TYR A 183 -37.27 -3.16 -23.15
CA TYR A 183 -36.02 -3.10 -23.94
C TYR A 183 -35.03 -4.22 -23.58
N TYR A 184 -35.32 -4.91 -22.47
CA TYR A 184 -34.46 -5.79 -21.67
C TYR A 184 -34.32 -7.26 -22.11
N PRO A 185 -35.30 -7.94 -22.75
CA PRO A 185 -35.27 -9.41 -22.82
C PRO A 185 -34.19 -10.01 -23.74
N GLY A 186 -33.69 -9.27 -24.72
CA GLY A 186 -32.75 -9.80 -25.71
C GLY A 186 -31.29 -9.81 -25.24
N ILE A 187 -30.85 -8.69 -24.65
CA ILE A 187 -29.44 -8.45 -24.34
C ILE A 187 -29.00 -9.24 -23.10
N LEU A 188 -29.84 -9.24 -22.06
CA LEU A 188 -29.54 -9.88 -20.79
C LEU A 188 -29.60 -11.41 -20.87
N SER A 189 -30.60 -11.97 -21.57
CA SER A 189 -30.74 -13.42 -21.77
C SER A 189 -29.57 -14.01 -22.57
N GLU A 190 -29.05 -13.29 -23.57
CA GLU A 190 -27.91 -13.74 -24.36
C GLU A 190 -26.58 -13.61 -23.61
N TYR A 191 -26.45 -12.60 -22.74
CA TYR A 191 -25.27 -12.38 -21.91
C TYR A 191 -25.17 -13.41 -20.76
N ILE A 192 -26.24 -13.56 -19.98
CA ILE A 192 -26.32 -14.51 -18.85
C ILE A 192 -26.08 -15.94 -19.34
N ARG A 193 -26.61 -16.30 -20.52
CA ARG A 193 -26.40 -17.62 -21.15
C ARG A 193 -24.93 -17.90 -21.49
N ARG A 194 -24.10 -16.87 -21.71
CA ARG A 194 -22.72 -17.01 -22.18
C ARG A 194 -21.66 -16.85 -21.08
N GLN A 195 -21.85 -15.93 -20.14
CA GLN A 195 -20.81 -15.52 -19.18
C GLN A 195 -21.11 -15.92 -17.73
N GLY A 196 -22.37 -16.17 -17.37
CA GLY A 196 -22.78 -16.84 -16.12
C GLY A 196 -22.54 -16.10 -14.79
N ILE A 197 -21.81 -14.98 -14.76
CA ILE A 197 -21.50 -14.23 -13.53
C ILE A 197 -21.52 -12.72 -13.81
N LEU A 198 -22.17 -11.92 -12.96
CA LEU A 198 -22.26 -10.46 -13.00
C LEU A 198 -21.59 -9.88 -11.76
N TYR A 199 -20.73 -8.86 -11.83
CA TYR A 199 -20.11 -8.26 -10.63
C TYR A 199 -21.16 -7.95 -9.54
N PRO A 200 -21.13 -8.64 -8.39
CA PRO A 200 -22.17 -8.53 -7.36
C PRO A 200 -22.36 -7.08 -6.90
N ASP A 201 -21.25 -6.37 -6.67
CA ASP A 201 -21.25 -5.03 -6.08
C ASP A 201 -21.81 -3.98 -7.03
N LEU A 202 -21.42 -4.07 -8.31
CA LEU A 202 -21.93 -3.16 -9.33
C LEU A 202 -23.42 -3.40 -9.59
N MET A 203 -23.86 -4.66 -9.49
CA MET A 203 -25.27 -5.04 -9.61
C MET A 203 -26.10 -4.56 -8.41
N ALA A 204 -25.59 -4.75 -7.19
CA ALA A 204 -26.19 -4.28 -5.94
C ALA A 204 -26.38 -2.76 -5.97
N ARG A 205 -25.30 -1.99 -6.19
CA ARG A 205 -25.35 -0.51 -6.31
C ARG A 205 -26.33 -0.03 -7.38
N THR A 206 -26.48 -0.79 -8.45
CA THR A 206 -27.45 -0.46 -9.50
C THR A 206 -28.88 -0.74 -9.09
N ILE A 207 -29.16 -1.87 -8.42
CA ILE A 207 -30.49 -2.16 -7.87
C ILE A 207 -30.94 -1.05 -6.91
N LEU A 208 -30.01 -0.58 -6.11
CA LEU A 208 -30.17 0.46 -5.09
C LEU A 208 -30.31 1.88 -5.62
N SER A 209 -29.86 2.13 -6.84
CA SER A 209 -29.89 3.48 -7.42
C SER A 209 -31.35 3.94 -7.60
N PRO A 210 -31.69 5.18 -7.16
CA PRO A 210 -33.03 5.74 -7.38
C PRO A 210 -33.34 5.96 -8.87
N GLU A 211 -32.31 5.93 -9.72
CA GLU A 211 -32.43 6.05 -11.17
C GLU A 211 -32.71 4.70 -11.85
N CYS A 212 -32.61 3.59 -11.10
CA CYS A 212 -32.79 2.25 -11.62
C CYS A 212 -34.25 1.95 -11.90
N LYS A 213 -34.57 1.82 -13.18
CA LYS A 213 -35.95 1.52 -13.62
C LYS A 213 -36.37 0.07 -13.40
N ASN A 214 -35.43 -0.84 -13.16
CA ASN A 214 -35.67 -2.29 -13.14
C ASN A 214 -35.08 -2.97 -11.89
N SER A 215 -35.07 -2.27 -10.75
CA SER A 215 -34.49 -2.76 -9.50
C SER A 215 -35.03 -4.13 -9.08
N ARG A 216 -36.32 -4.44 -9.34
CA ARG A 216 -36.93 -5.75 -9.06
C ARG A 216 -36.36 -6.88 -9.88
N SER A 217 -36.30 -6.71 -11.20
CA SER A 217 -35.80 -7.75 -12.11
C SER A 217 -34.32 -8.03 -11.82
N LEU A 218 -33.53 -6.99 -11.56
CA LEU A 218 -32.13 -7.14 -11.13
C LEU A 218 -32.00 -7.79 -9.76
N ALA A 219 -32.83 -7.42 -8.78
CA ALA A 219 -32.85 -8.08 -7.47
C ALA A 219 -33.16 -9.58 -7.59
N ALA A 220 -34.14 -9.98 -8.42
CA ALA A 220 -34.47 -11.40 -8.62
C ALA A 220 -33.28 -12.18 -9.18
N LEU A 221 -32.60 -11.63 -10.18
CA LEU A 221 -31.41 -12.22 -10.79
C LEU A 221 -30.24 -12.30 -9.80
N TYR A 222 -30.07 -11.28 -8.96
CA TYR A 222 -29.04 -11.26 -7.92
C TYR A 222 -29.26 -12.43 -6.94
N LEU A 223 -30.48 -12.56 -6.40
CA LEU A 223 -30.82 -13.63 -5.45
C LEU A 223 -30.70 -15.03 -6.08
N GLU A 224 -31.10 -15.19 -7.35
CA GLU A 224 -31.04 -16.48 -8.06
C GLU A 224 -29.58 -16.92 -8.31
N GLN A 225 -28.73 -15.99 -8.75
CA GLN A 225 -27.35 -16.29 -9.13
C GLN A 225 -26.44 -16.50 -7.92
N TYR A 226 -26.60 -15.67 -6.89
CA TYR A 226 -25.74 -15.71 -5.70
C TYR A 226 -26.24 -16.65 -4.61
N GLN A 227 -27.45 -17.20 -4.76
CA GLN A 227 -28.16 -17.91 -3.70
C GLN A 227 -28.21 -17.10 -2.40
N ASP A 228 -28.04 -15.77 -2.51
CA ASP A 228 -28.09 -14.85 -1.39
C ASP A 228 -29.55 -14.66 -1.03
N LEU A 229 -30.12 -15.67 -0.38
CA LEU A 229 -31.47 -15.60 0.10
C LEU A 229 -31.58 -14.60 1.26
N ASN A 230 -30.52 -14.02 1.80
CA ASN A 230 -30.60 -13.32 3.08
C ASN A 230 -30.46 -11.80 2.99
N SER A 231 -30.09 -11.25 1.83
CA SER A 231 -30.13 -9.81 1.58
C SER A 231 -31.56 -9.26 1.63
N TRP A 232 -31.94 -8.81 2.82
CA TRP A 232 -33.28 -8.32 3.12
C TRP A 232 -33.64 -7.08 2.28
N TYR A 233 -32.67 -6.25 1.90
CA TYR A 233 -32.88 -5.10 1.00
C TYR A 233 -33.46 -5.53 -0.35
N PHE A 234 -32.89 -6.56 -0.99
CA PHE A 234 -33.38 -7.08 -2.27
C PHE A 234 -34.73 -7.80 -2.11
N ARG A 235 -34.94 -8.48 -0.98
CA ARG A 235 -36.26 -9.05 -0.64
C ARG A 235 -37.31 -7.97 -0.40
N GLU A 236 -36.97 -6.85 0.23
CA GLU A 236 -37.88 -5.71 0.40
C GLU A 236 -38.28 -5.14 -0.95
N ILE A 237 -37.33 -4.93 -1.86
CA ILE A 237 -37.58 -4.50 -3.25
C ILE A 237 -38.50 -5.48 -4.00
N LEU A 238 -38.25 -6.78 -3.87
CA LEU A 238 -38.98 -7.83 -4.59
C LEU A 238 -40.38 -8.09 -4.05
N PHE A 239 -40.52 -8.14 -2.72
CA PHE A 239 -41.73 -8.58 -2.05
C PHE A 239 -42.53 -7.43 -1.43
N GLU A 240 -42.10 -6.19 -1.59
CA GLU A 240 -42.74 -4.99 -1.01
C GLU A 240 -42.95 -5.16 0.51
N LEU A 241 -41.98 -5.77 1.20
CA LEU A 241 -42.09 -6.03 2.64
C LEU A 241 -42.21 -4.69 3.38
N PRO A 242 -43.03 -4.61 4.45
CA PRO A 242 -43.14 -3.38 5.22
C PRO A 242 -41.80 -2.99 5.82
N SER A 243 -41.42 -1.72 5.63
CA SER A 243 -40.19 -1.15 6.17
C SER A 243 -40.18 -1.27 7.70
N GLU A 244 -39.19 -2.02 8.23
CA GLU A 244 -38.69 -2.27 9.61
C GLU A 244 -39.57 -2.18 10.87
N ALA A 245 -40.81 -1.70 10.82
CA ALA A 245 -41.53 -1.31 12.03
C ALA A 245 -42.11 -2.50 12.83
N GLY A 246 -41.97 -3.74 12.36
CA GLY A 246 -42.66 -4.89 12.95
C GLY A 246 -41.89 -6.22 13.04
N ALA A 247 -40.67 -6.33 12.51
CA ALA A 247 -39.91 -7.56 12.61
C ALA A 247 -39.18 -7.65 13.96
N VAL A 248 -39.29 -8.79 14.64
CA VAL A 248 -38.39 -9.12 15.75
C VAL A 248 -36.98 -9.21 15.18
N LEU A 249 -36.11 -8.26 15.53
CA LEU A 249 -34.70 -8.27 15.13
C LEU A 249 -34.03 -9.48 15.78
N ASP A 250 -33.78 -10.53 14.98
CA ASP A 250 -33.10 -11.75 15.41
C ASP A 250 -31.71 -11.83 14.79
N PHE A 251 -30.73 -11.20 15.43
CA PHE A 251 -29.33 -11.21 15.00
C PHE A 251 -28.63 -12.57 15.21
N THR A 252 -29.36 -13.66 15.46
CA THR A 252 -28.78 -15.02 15.52
C THR A 252 -28.65 -15.69 14.14
N ASP A 253 -29.29 -15.13 13.11
CA ASP A 253 -29.12 -15.56 11.73
C ASP A 253 -27.78 -15.04 11.19
N SER A 254 -26.75 -15.88 11.28
CA SER A 254 -25.38 -15.58 10.85
C SER A 254 -25.20 -15.56 9.34
N GLU A 255 -26.17 -16.07 8.58
CA GLU A 255 -26.13 -16.05 7.11
C GLU A 255 -26.71 -14.77 6.54
N ARG A 256 -27.23 -13.87 7.39
CA ARG A 256 -27.88 -12.62 6.99
C ARG A 256 -26.95 -11.41 7.09
N VAL A 257 -27.02 -10.56 6.07
CA VAL A 257 -26.50 -9.19 6.10
C VAL A 257 -27.59 -8.26 6.63
N TRP A 258 -27.29 -7.55 7.71
CA TRP A 258 -28.21 -6.62 8.36
C TRP A 258 -27.79 -5.18 8.11
N PRO A 259 -28.71 -4.24 7.88
CA PRO A 259 -28.33 -2.84 7.90
C PRO A 259 -27.77 -2.49 9.28
N LEU A 260 -26.64 -1.78 9.29
CA LEU A 260 -26.02 -1.31 10.52
C LEU A 260 -27.03 -0.51 11.36
N LEU A 261 -27.87 0.29 10.71
CA LEU A 261 -28.92 1.09 11.36
C LEU A 261 -29.87 0.23 12.21
N SER A 262 -30.24 -0.97 11.75
CA SER A 262 -31.13 -1.87 12.49
C SER A 262 -30.49 -2.31 13.81
N LEU A 263 -29.18 -2.63 13.79
CA LEU A 263 -28.41 -2.93 14.99
C LEU A 263 -28.31 -1.70 15.89
N GLN A 264 -28.00 -0.52 15.34
CA GLN A 264 -27.90 0.71 16.11
C GLN A 264 -29.22 1.05 16.83
N MET A 265 -30.36 0.90 16.14
CA MET A 265 -31.68 1.08 16.75
C MET A 265 -31.97 0.06 17.85
N TYR A 266 -31.54 -1.19 17.66
CA TYR A 266 -31.66 -2.23 18.69
C TYR A 266 -30.84 -1.86 19.94
N ILE A 267 -29.59 -1.44 19.76
CA ILE A 267 -28.67 -1.05 20.83
C ILE A 267 -29.18 0.18 21.57
N GLN A 268 -29.69 1.19 20.86
CA GLN A 268 -30.30 2.37 21.48
C GLN A 268 -31.49 2.02 22.37
N LYS A 269 -32.28 1.00 21.98
CA LYS A 269 -33.42 0.50 22.77
C LYS A 269 -33.00 -0.45 23.89
N ASN A 270 -31.86 -1.13 23.74
CA ASN A 270 -31.33 -2.13 24.67
C ASN A 270 -29.83 -1.85 24.94
N PRO A 271 -29.50 -0.87 25.80
CA PRO A 271 -28.11 -0.47 26.04
C PRO A 271 -27.25 -1.58 26.67
N ASP A 272 -27.88 -2.51 27.40
CA ASP A 272 -27.23 -3.73 27.90
C ASP A 272 -27.14 -4.77 26.79
N ILE A 273 -26.16 -4.58 25.91
CA ILE A 273 -25.92 -5.48 24.78
C ILE A 273 -25.27 -6.81 25.19
N GLY A 274 -24.92 -7.01 26.47
CA GLY A 274 -24.24 -8.23 26.93
C GLY A 274 -25.00 -9.50 26.56
N SER A 275 -26.33 -9.47 26.66
CA SER A 275 -27.20 -10.59 26.26
C SER A 275 -27.19 -10.87 24.74
N LEU A 276 -27.07 -9.83 23.92
CA LEU A 276 -26.92 -9.93 22.48
C LEU A 276 -25.53 -10.51 22.14
N MET A 277 -24.47 -9.93 22.70
CA MET A 277 -23.09 -10.37 22.48
C MET A 277 -22.84 -11.82 22.94
N HIS A 278 -23.58 -12.31 23.94
CA HIS A 278 -23.50 -13.71 24.34
C HIS A 278 -24.08 -14.70 23.32
N ARG A 279 -25.06 -14.28 22.51
CA ARG A 279 -25.79 -15.14 21.57
C ARG A 279 -25.26 -15.08 20.14
N ILE A 280 -24.47 -14.05 19.82
CA ILE A 280 -23.89 -13.88 18.49
C ILE A 280 -22.79 -14.91 18.28
N THR A 281 -22.86 -15.64 17.17
CA THR A 281 -21.74 -16.38 16.59
C THR A 281 -21.05 -15.53 15.52
N ARG A 282 -21.83 -15.00 14.58
CA ARG A 282 -21.41 -14.07 13.55
C ARG A 282 -22.59 -13.18 13.13
N ILE A 283 -22.35 -11.89 12.94
CA ILE A 283 -23.25 -10.96 12.26
C ILE A 283 -22.47 -10.29 11.13
N SER A 284 -23.09 -10.21 9.97
CA SER A 284 -22.64 -9.40 8.85
C SER A 284 -23.50 -8.13 8.80
N LEU A 285 -22.88 -6.97 8.77
CA LEU A 285 -23.54 -5.66 8.75
C LEU A 285 -23.15 -4.89 7.50
N ASP A 286 -24.13 -4.18 6.96
CA ASP A 286 -23.99 -3.26 5.84
C ASP A 286 -24.21 -1.82 6.34
N SER A 287 -23.14 -1.04 6.38
CA SER A 287 -23.13 0.35 6.81
C SER A 287 -23.43 1.32 5.67
N THR A 288 -23.07 0.97 4.43
CA THR A 288 -23.32 1.80 3.25
C THR A 288 -24.77 1.72 2.76
N GLY A 289 -25.50 0.68 3.15
CA GLY A 289 -26.84 0.38 2.68
C GLY A 289 -26.84 -0.25 1.29
N ASP A 290 -25.70 -0.78 0.81
CA ASP A 290 -25.60 -1.34 -0.53
C ASP A 290 -25.84 -2.86 -0.62
N GLY A 291 -26.22 -3.49 0.48
CA GLY A 291 -26.49 -4.92 0.59
C GLY A 291 -25.24 -5.78 0.78
N ILE A 292 -24.04 -5.21 0.74
CA ILE A 292 -22.80 -5.92 0.96
C ILE A 292 -22.27 -5.61 2.36
N ALA A 293 -21.82 -6.66 3.05
CA ALA A 293 -21.32 -6.49 4.39
C ALA A 293 -19.93 -5.85 4.37
N ASP A 294 -19.82 -4.69 5.01
CA ASP A 294 -18.59 -3.91 5.20
C ASP A 294 -18.14 -3.91 6.68
N PHE A 295 -18.94 -4.54 7.55
CA PHE A 295 -18.66 -4.64 8.96
C PHE A 295 -19.14 -5.99 9.51
N PHE A 296 -18.29 -6.70 10.23
CA PHE A 296 -18.58 -8.01 10.76
C PHE A 296 -18.33 -8.07 12.26
N LEU A 297 -19.25 -8.70 12.97
CA LEU A 297 -19.09 -9.08 14.37
C LEU A 297 -18.96 -10.58 14.44
N ARG A 298 -17.90 -11.08 15.04
CA ARG A 298 -17.71 -12.51 15.28
C ARG A 298 -17.42 -12.74 16.75
N LYS A 299 -17.95 -13.82 17.29
CA LYS A 299 -17.53 -14.33 18.59
C LYS A 299 -16.74 -15.62 18.39
N SER A 300 -15.54 -15.67 18.94
CA SER A 300 -14.74 -16.90 18.99
C SER A 300 -14.35 -17.17 20.44
N ASP A 301 -14.88 -18.25 21.01
CA ASP A 301 -14.70 -18.62 22.41
C ASP A 301 -15.06 -17.47 23.37
N ASN A 302 -14.03 -16.82 23.93
CA ASN A 302 -14.08 -15.76 24.93
C ASN A 302 -13.70 -14.39 24.35
N GLU A 303 -13.55 -14.31 23.03
CA GLU A 303 -13.17 -13.09 22.32
C GLU A 303 -14.32 -12.63 21.41
N LEU A 304 -14.49 -11.31 21.37
CA LEU A 304 -15.32 -10.65 20.38
C LEU A 304 -14.40 -9.98 19.38
N GLU A 305 -14.70 -10.18 18.11
CA GLU A 305 -13.89 -9.71 16.99
C GLU A 305 -14.75 -8.85 16.10
N TRP A 306 -14.24 -7.67 15.78
CA TRP A 306 -14.88 -6.75 14.88
C TRP A 306 -13.98 -6.57 13.68
N MET A 307 -14.49 -6.88 12.49
CA MET A 307 -13.74 -6.81 11.25
C MET A 307 -14.44 -5.79 10.35
N ILE A 308 -13.67 -4.88 9.77
CA ILE A 308 -14.16 -3.74 8.99
C ILE A 308 -13.50 -3.80 7.63
N ASP A 309 -14.31 -3.73 6.57
CA ASP A 309 -13.95 -3.78 5.15
C ASP A 309 -14.78 -2.70 4.42
N PRO A 310 -14.43 -1.40 4.56
CA PRO A 310 -15.23 -0.29 4.04
C PRO A 310 -15.31 -0.22 2.52
N ASP A 311 -14.33 -0.75 1.79
CA ASP A 311 -14.32 -0.76 0.32
C ASP A 311 -14.86 -2.07 -0.28
N GLN A 312 -15.15 -3.05 0.57
CA GLN A 312 -15.83 -4.30 0.26
C GLN A 312 -15.06 -5.17 -0.73
N ASP A 313 -13.72 -5.10 -0.68
CA ASP A 313 -12.86 -5.87 -1.57
C ASP A 313 -12.62 -7.32 -1.07
N GLY A 314 -13.15 -7.64 0.12
CA GLY A 314 -13.01 -8.93 0.79
C GLY A 314 -11.76 -9.05 1.67
N ILE A 315 -10.95 -8.00 1.75
CA ILE A 315 -9.77 -7.86 2.60
C ILE A 315 -10.17 -6.98 3.80
N ILE A 316 -10.00 -7.53 5.00
CA ILE A 316 -10.31 -6.79 6.22
C ILE A 316 -9.24 -5.71 6.45
N ASP A 317 -9.63 -4.44 6.27
CA ASP A 317 -8.79 -3.27 6.53
C ASP A 317 -8.47 -3.08 8.01
N SER A 318 -9.42 -3.41 8.89
CA SER A 318 -9.29 -3.23 10.32
C SER A 318 -9.94 -4.34 11.11
N HIS A 319 -9.20 -4.89 12.07
CA HIS A 319 -9.65 -5.97 12.95
C HIS A 319 -9.39 -5.60 14.40
N LEU A 320 -10.46 -5.46 15.19
CA LEU A 320 -10.42 -5.13 16.60
C LEU A 320 -10.82 -6.37 17.41
N LYS A 321 -10.05 -6.67 18.47
CA LYS A 321 -10.33 -7.79 19.38
C LYS A 321 -10.63 -7.32 20.79
N TRP A 322 -11.65 -7.91 21.38
CA TRP A 322 -12.15 -7.60 22.70
C TRP A 322 -12.21 -8.85 23.57
N ASN A 323 -12.00 -8.70 24.87
CA ASN A 323 -12.20 -9.78 25.84
C ASN A 323 -13.67 -9.90 26.30
N GLU A 324 -13.98 -10.90 27.13
CA GLU A 324 -15.33 -11.12 27.69
C GLU A 324 -15.87 -9.95 28.54
N SER A 325 -14.98 -9.12 29.07
CA SER A 325 -15.34 -7.91 29.83
C SER A 325 -15.54 -6.69 28.93
N ASN A 326 -15.58 -6.89 27.59
CA ASN A 326 -15.67 -5.86 26.57
C ASN A 326 -14.55 -4.80 26.64
N GLN A 327 -13.35 -5.20 27.06
CA GLN A 327 -12.16 -4.37 26.98
C GLN A 327 -11.43 -4.66 25.67
N LEU A 328 -11.01 -3.60 24.97
CA LEU A 328 -10.24 -3.71 23.75
C LEU A 328 -8.83 -4.20 24.08
N MET A 329 -8.42 -5.29 23.43
CA MET A 329 -7.15 -5.96 23.62
C MET A 329 -6.18 -5.66 22.49
N GLU A 330 -6.66 -5.75 21.25
CA GLU A 330 -5.81 -5.67 20.07
C GLU A 330 -6.50 -4.94 18.93
N ILE A 331 -5.68 -4.31 18.10
CA ILE A 331 -6.09 -3.72 16.83
C ILE A 331 -5.06 -4.13 15.78
N LEU A 332 -5.54 -4.70 14.70
CA LEU A 332 -4.78 -4.89 13.47
C LEU A 332 -5.36 -3.93 12.43
N TYR A 333 -4.53 -3.10 11.80
CA TYR A 333 -4.96 -2.29 10.66
C TYR A 333 -3.90 -2.20 9.58
N GLN A 334 -4.37 -2.13 8.34
CA GLN A 334 -3.52 -2.03 7.18
C GLN A 334 -3.41 -0.56 6.73
N ASP A 335 -2.21 -0.01 6.76
CA ASP A 335 -1.86 1.24 6.07
C ASP A 335 -1.33 0.89 4.67
N VAL A 336 -1.27 1.88 3.77
CA VAL A 336 -0.91 1.75 2.34
C VAL A 336 0.37 0.94 2.09
N ARG A 337 1.28 0.85 3.07
CA ARG A 337 2.59 0.18 2.95
C ARG A 337 2.99 -0.67 4.17
N SER A 338 2.16 -0.74 5.19
CA SER A 338 2.54 -1.40 6.45
C SER A 338 1.33 -1.95 7.19
N LEU A 339 1.53 -3.10 7.84
CA LEU A 339 0.56 -3.68 8.73
C LEU A 339 0.92 -3.30 10.17
N HIS A 340 -0.01 -2.67 10.87
CA HIS A 340 0.16 -2.22 12.24
C HIS A 340 -0.66 -3.10 13.18
N HIS A 341 -0.01 -3.66 14.20
CA HIS A 341 -0.66 -4.45 15.25
C HIS A 341 -0.42 -3.79 16.61
N LEU A 342 -1.47 -3.21 17.17
CA LEU A 342 -1.45 -2.51 18.44
C LEU A 342 -1.99 -3.45 19.51
N TYR A 343 -1.31 -3.51 20.65
CA TYR A 343 -1.72 -4.27 21.81
C TYR A 343 -1.95 -3.32 22.98
N TYR A 344 -3.08 -3.46 23.65
CA TYR A 344 -3.43 -2.66 24.81
C TYR A 344 -3.13 -3.41 26.10
N TYR A 345 -2.48 -2.74 27.04
CA TYR A 345 -2.38 -3.22 28.42
C TYR A 345 -3.75 -3.10 29.10
N ASN A 346 -4.35 -1.92 28.97
CA ASN A 346 -5.71 -1.61 29.37
C ASN A 346 -6.13 -0.37 28.61
N TYR A 347 -7.13 -0.45 27.73
CA TYR A 347 -7.56 0.69 26.93
C TYR A 347 -7.83 1.93 27.80
N PRO A 348 -7.32 3.13 27.43
CA PRO A 348 -6.65 3.47 26.16
C PRO A 348 -5.12 3.31 26.18
N TYR A 349 -4.53 2.66 27.18
CA TYR A 349 -3.07 2.54 27.33
C TYR A 349 -2.48 1.37 26.53
N LEU A 350 -1.50 1.67 25.69
CA LEU A 350 -0.79 0.67 24.89
C LEU A 350 0.26 -0.09 25.71
N ASP A 351 0.40 -1.38 25.40
CA ASP A 351 1.50 -2.25 25.82
C ASP A 351 2.62 -2.24 24.79
N ARG A 352 2.26 -2.50 23.52
CA ARG A 352 3.21 -2.52 22.40
C ARG A 352 2.55 -2.25 21.06
N ILE A 353 3.35 -1.79 20.10
CA ILE A 353 2.98 -1.65 18.69
C ILE A 353 3.96 -2.46 17.85
N ILE A 354 3.45 -3.31 16.96
CA ILE A 354 4.24 -4.04 15.97
C ILE A 354 3.95 -3.45 14.59
N ILE A 355 5.00 -3.10 13.86
CA ILE A 355 4.91 -2.60 12.48
C ILE A 355 5.65 -3.59 11.58
N ASN A 356 4.92 -4.18 10.63
CA ASN A 356 5.48 -5.04 9.59
C ASN A 356 5.61 -4.24 8.29
N GLY A 357 6.85 -3.99 7.85
CA GLY A 357 7.14 -3.28 6.60
C GLY A 357 7.43 -4.21 5.42
N GLU A 358 7.44 -3.65 4.20
CA GLU A 358 7.65 -4.38 2.93
C GLU A 358 8.96 -5.21 2.89
N ASN A 359 9.99 -4.83 3.64
CA ASN A 359 11.34 -5.40 3.56
C ASN A 359 11.62 -6.56 4.54
N ARG A 360 10.61 -7.33 4.97
CA ARG A 360 10.76 -8.47 5.91
C ARG A 360 11.33 -8.11 7.29
N ASN A 361 11.38 -6.82 7.60
CA ASN A 361 11.77 -6.30 8.89
C ASN A 361 10.52 -6.01 9.70
N GLN A 362 10.46 -6.55 10.91
CA GLN A 362 9.41 -6.30 11.88
C GLN A 362 9.99 -5.41 12.97
N ARG A 363 9.26 -4.34 13.32
CA ARG A 363 9.60 -3.44 14.41
C ARG A 363 8.58 -3.54 15.53
N GLU A 364 9.03 -3.81 16.74
CA GLU A 364 8.19 -3.85 17.93
C GLU A 364 8.58 -2.71 18.88
N TYR A 365 7.64 -1.82 19.18
CA TYR A 365 7.75 -0.72 20.11
C TYR A 365 7.07 -1.10 21.42
N ARG A 366 7.77 -1.06 22.55
CA ARG A 366 7.22 -1.40 23.86
C ARG A 366 7.06 -0.16 24.74
N TYR A 367 5.97 -0.14 25.50
CA TYR A 367 5.57 0.95 26.37
C TYR A 367 5.52 0.49 27.83
N LEU A 368 5.81 1.39 28.75
CA LEU A 368 5.59 1.09 30.16
C LEU A 368 4.06 1.07 30.40
N PRO A 369 3.53 0.13 31.19
CA PRO A 369 2.10 0.08 31.45
C PRO A 369 1.56 1.44 31.93
N GLY A 370 0.60 2.00 31.17
CA GLY A 370 -0.01 3.29 31.48
C GLY A 370 0.75 4.54 30.98
N SER A 371 1.89 4.40 30.30
CA SER A 371 2.71 5.55 29.89
C SER A 371 2.29 6.23 28.59
N PHE A 372 1.54 5.52 27.74
CA PHE A 372 1.17 6.01 26.41
C PHE A 372 -0.30 5.72 26.12
N GLU A 373 -1.08 6.79 25.99
CA GLU A 373 -2.50 6.75 25.67
C GLU A 373 -2.72 6.78 24.16
N TYR A 374 -3.54 5.86 23.67
CA TYR A 374 -3.97 5.77 22.28
C TYR A 374 -5.49 5.51 22.24
N PRO A 375 -6.31 6.56 22.38
CA PRO A 375 -7.76 6.43 22.27
C PRO A 375 -8.17 6.34 20.79
N LEU A 376 -9.04 5.39 20.45
CA LEU A 376 -9.66 5.29 19.11
C LEU A 376 -10.79 6.29 18.90
N ILE A 377 -11.55 6.54 19.98
CA ILE A 377 -12.63 7.52 20.05
C ILE A 377 -12.60 8.17 21.44
N GLU A 378 -13.17 9.38 21.56
CA GLU A 378 -13.24 10.14 22.82
C GLU A 378 -14.16 9.52 23.89
N ALA A 379 -14.72 8.33 23.67
CA ALA A 379 -15.62 7.68 24.63
C ALA A 379 -14.85 6.88 25.69
N GLN A 380 -15.02 7.23 26.96
CA GLN A 380 -14.42 6.53 28.11
C GLN A 380 -15.30 5.38 28.64
N GLU A 381 -16.61 5.43 28.47
CA GLU A 381 -17.54 4.40 28.95
C GLU A 381 -18.20 3.67 27.77
N ASN A 382 -18.30 2.34 27.87
CA ASN A 382 -18.93 1.46 26.87
C ASN A 382 -18.38 1.66 25.43
N LEU A 383 -17.05 1.60 25.28
CA LEU A 383 -16.36 1.76 24.00
C LEU A 383 -16.99 0.87 22.89
N HIS A 384 -17.25 -0.39 23.21
CA HIS A 384 -17.89 -1.37 22.33
C HIS A 384 -19.36 -1.03 21.96
N VAL A 385 -20.09 -0.23 22.75
CA VAL A 385 -21.41 0.29 22.33
C VAL A 385 -21.20 1.50 21.43
N SER A 386 -20.32 2.41 21.85
CA SER A 386 -20.07 3.66 21.13
C SER A 386 -19.58 3.42 19.71
N LEU A 387 -18.73 2.42 19.52
CA LEU A 387 -18.20 2.08 18.20
C LEU A 387 -19.23 1.37 17.30
N LEU A 388 -20.22 0.65 17.86
CA LEU A 388 -21.35 0.12 17.05
C LEU A 388 -22.31 1.23 16.61
N LEU A 389 -22.52 2.21 17.50
CA LEU A 389 -23.36 3.37 17.20
C LEU A 389 -22.70 4.35 16.23
N HIS A 390 -21.36 4.39 16.22
CA HIS A 390 -20.60 5.37 15.46
C HIS A 390 -19.29 4.80 14.88
N PRO A 391 -19.34 3.76 14.03
CA PRO A 391 -18.13 3.20 13.43
C PRO A 391 -17.38 4.23 12.57
N GLU A 392 -18.09 5.21 11.98
CA GLU A 392 -17.50 6.32 11.22
C GLU A 392 -16.61 7.24 12.06
N LYS A 393 -16.74 7.20 13.39
CA LYS A 393 -15.89 7.97 14.31
C LYS A 393 -14.58 7.27 14.63
N ILE A 394 -14.41 6.01 14.24
CA ILE A 394 -13.12 5.31 14.36
C ILE A 394 -12.12 6.07 13.51
N LYS A 395 -11.24 6.79 14.18
CA LYS A 395 -10.09 7.42 13.53
C LYS A 395 -8.87 6.66 13.97
N MET A 396 -8.33 5.84 13.07
CA MET A 396 -6.96 5.38 13.21
C MET A 396 -6.07 6.62 13.10
N ILE A 397 -5.61 7.13 14.23
CA ILE A 397 -4.72 8.27 14.27
C ILE A 397 -3.38 7.80 13.70
N ASN A 398 -3.05 8.20 12.49
CA ASN A 398 -1.76 7.86 11.91
C ASN A 398 -0.68 8.66 12.66
N PHE A 399 0.04 7.99 13.55
CA PHE A 399 1.16 8.60 14.26
C PHE A 399 2.43 8.45 13.43
N PRO A 400 3.21 9.52 13.22
CA PRO A 400 4.54 9.36 12.68
C PRO A 400 5.34 8.45 13.61
N GLU A 401 6.16 7.57 13.04
CA GLU A 401 6.99 6.62 13.80
C GLU A 401 7.87 7.33 14.85
N SER A 402 8.22 8.60 14.64
CA SER A 402 8.94 9.44 15.60
C SER A 402 8.17 9.69 16.91
N GLU A 403 6.84 9.72 16.87
CA GLU A 403 5.99 9.88 18.06
C GLU A 403 5.80 8.55 18.79
N ILE A 404 5.63 7.46 18.04
CA ILE A 404 5.65 6.08 18.55
C ILE A 404 6.96 5.84 19.32
N LEU A 405 8.09 6.17 18.70
CA LEU A 405 9.42 6.05 19.30
C LEU A 405 9.57 6.93 20.54
N ARG A 406 9.09 8.19 20.49
CA ARG A 406 9.21 9.15 21.61
C ARG A 406 8.66 8.62 22.92
N ASN A 407 7.55 7.89 22.84
CA ASN A 407 6.83 7.38 24.00
C ASN A 407 7.24 5.95 24.40
N SER A 408 8.00 5.24 23.55
CA SER A 408 8.48 3.89 23.83
C SER A 408 9.68 3.89 24.78
N PHE A 409 9.85 2.80 25.53
CA PHE A 409 11.08 2.56 26.31
C PHE A 409 12.01 1.55 25.63
N SER A 410 11.47 0.73 24.72
CA SER A 410 12.22 -0.25 23.94
C SER A 410 11.70 -0.32 22.50
N LEU A 411 12.62 -0.47 21.54
CA LEU A 411 12.35 -0.80 20.14
C LEU A 411 13.10 -2.10 19.83
N ILE A 412 12.45 -3.05 19.17
CA ILE A 412 13.07 -4.31 18.75
C ILE A 412 12.95 -4.43 17.23
N ASP A 413 14.09 -4.57 16.55
CA ASP A 413 14.14 -4.96 15.14
C ASP A 413 14.27 -6.49 15.06
N SER A 414 13.44 -7.12 14.23
CA SER A 414 13.45 -8.57 13.96
C SER A 414 13.49 -8.88 12.47
N VAL A 415 14.15 -9.98 12.08
CA VAL A 415 14.15 -10.51 10.71
C VAL A 415 13.22 -11.71 10.60
N THR A 416 12.45 -11.80 9.51
CA THR A 416 11.53 -12.92 9.23
C THR A 416 12.17 -14.03 8.38
N ILE A 417 13.22 -14.72 8.88
CA ILE A 417 13.80 -15.91 8.22
C ILE A 417 14.38 -16.87 9.27
N PRO A 418 14.14 -18.20 9.23
CA PRO A 418 12.87 -18.93 9.14
C PRO A 418 12.08 -18.94 10.47
N ARG A 419 12.54 -18.19 11.48
CA ARG A 419 11.82 -17.86 12.73
C ARG A 419 12.04 -16.38 13.01
N ILE A 420 11.06 -15.70 13.61
CA ILE A 420 11.24 -14.34 14.12
C ILE A 420 12.28 -14.42 15.23
N SER A 421 13.47 -13.92 14.97
CA SER A 421 14.53 -13.81 15.97
C SER A 421 14.85 -12.33 16.13
N PRO A 422 14.72 -11.77 17.34
CA PRO A 422 15.11 -10.39 17.59
C PRO A 422 16.61 -10.31 17.35
N PHE A 423 17.05 -9.49 16.40
CA PHE A 423 18.48 -9.33 16.14
C PHE A 423 19.01 -8.04 16.75
N ARG A 424 18.12 -7.10 17.09
CA ARG A 424 18.52 -5.86 17.76
C ARG A 424 17.42 -5.31 18.66
N GLU A 425 17.79 -4.97 19.90
CA GLU A 425 16.92 -4.27 20.85
C GLU A 425 17.55 -2.93 21.25
N TYR A 426 16.80 -1.85 21.11
CA TYR A 426 17.21 -0.49 21.46
C TYR A 426 16.53 -0.06 22.74
N THR A 427 17.28 0.49 23.69
CA THR A 427 16.72 1.21 24.84
C THR A 427 16.49 2.67 24.45
N VAL A 428 15.26 3.14 24.63
CA VAL A 428 14.82 4.48 24.27
C VAL A 428 14.55 5.30 25.53
N VAL A 429 15.06 6.53 25.58
CA VAL A 429 14.84 7.49 26.67
C VAL A 429 14.52 8.84 26.05
N ASP A 430 13.32 9.35 26.33
CA ASP A 430 12.79 10.61 25.79
C ASP A 430 12.86 10.68 24.25
N GLY A 431 12.56 9.56 23.58
CA GLY A 431 12.64 9.44 22.12
C GLY A 431 14.04 9.38 21.53
N MET A 432 15.08 9.30 22.36
CA MET A 432 16.45 9.10 21.92
C MET A 432 16.90 7.68 22.24
N ILE A 433 17.49 7.01 21.24
CA ILE A 433 18.16 5.72 21.45
C ILE A 433 19.42 5.95 22.27
N ARG A 434 19.52 5.31 23.44
CA ARG A 434 20.66 5.44 24.35
C ARG A 434 21.63 4.27 24.28
N ARG A 435 21.11 3.08 23.97
CA ARG A 435 21.91 1.89 23.72
C ARG A 435 21.15 0.94 22.82
N PHE A 436 21.87 0.04 22.16
CA PHE A 436 21.26 -1.16 21.59
C PHE A 436 22.02 -2.41 22.01
N ARG A 437 21.33 -3.53 21.98
CA ARG A 437 21.89 -4.87 22.07
C ARG A 437 21.66 -5.57 20.74
N GLU A 438 22.60 -6.37 20.29
CA GLU A 438 22.58 -7.04 19.00
C GLU A 438 22.92 -8.53 19.20
N ASP A 439 22.18 -9.39 18.49
CA ASP A 439 22.44 -10.82 18.34
C ASP A 439 22.99 -10.99 16.93
N SER A 440 24.31 -11.03 16.81
CA SER A 440 24.99 -10.99 15.51
C SER A 440 24.94 -12.34 14.78
N ASN A 441 24.68 -13.43 15.50
CA ASN A 441 24.72 -14.81 14.99
C ASN A 441 23.32 -15.46 14.89
N PHE A 442 22.28 -14.78 15.38
CA PHE A 442 20.88 -15.19 15.40
C PHE A 442 20.61 -16.46 16.24
N ASP A 443 21.35 -16.65 17.33
CA ASP A 443 21.17 -17.77 18.26
C ASP A 443 20.15 -17.50 19.38
N GLY A 444 19.64 -16.27 19.45
CA GLY A 444 18.67 -15.80 20.45
C GLY A 444 19.31 -15.17 21.69
N GLN A 445 20.64 -15.06 21.74
CA GLN A 445 21.38 -14.38 22.80
C GLN A 445 22.06 -13.12 22.26
N PHE A 446 22.00 -12.03 23.03
CA PHE A 446 22.64 -10.78 22.63
C PHE A 446 24.14 -10.84 22.93
N ASP A 447 24.95 -10.93 21.88
CA ASP A 447 26.41 -11.00 21.95
C ASP A 447 27.07 -9.61 21.96
N ARG A 448 26.32 -8.54 21.73
CA ARG A 448 26.88 -7.19 21.61
C ARG A 448 25.99 -6.12 22.23
N VAL A 449 26.59 -5.11 22.85
CA VAL A 449 25.90 -3.93 23.39
C VAL A 449 26.64 -2.67 22.96
N VAL A 450 25.94 -1.68 22.43
CA VAL A 450 26.54 -0.40 22.01
C VAL A 450 25.81 0.75 22.70
N LEU A 451 26.58 1.68 23.27
CA LEU A 451 26.10 2.92 23.89
C LEU A 451 26.17 4.07 22.88
N LEU A 452 25.11 4.86 22.84
CA LEU A 452 24.98 6.02 21.95
C LEU A 452 24.90 7.33 22.73
N ASN A 453 25.50 8.36 22.16
CA ASN A 453 25.34 9.75 22.56
C ASN A 453 24.89 10.55 21.33
N ASP A 454 23.72 11.19 21.41
CA ASP A 454 23.09 11.91 20.29
C ASP A 454 23.06 11.10 18.98
N TRP A 455 22.57 9.85 19.05
CA TRP A 455 22.50 8.90 17.92
C TRP A 455 23.84 8.41 17.35
N LEU A 456 24.95 8.82 17.95
CA LEU A 456 26.28 8.38 17.54
C LEU A 456 26.84 7.37 18.57
N PRO A 457 27.32 6.21 18.13
CA PRO A 457 27.99 5.29 19.04
C PRO A 457 29.25 5.94 19.60
N PHE A 458 29.48 5.78 20.90
CA PHE A 458 30.71 6.24 21.57
C PHE A 458 31.47 5.11 22.27
N GLU A 459 30.78 4.03 22.63
CA GLU A 459 31.33 2.88 23.32
C GLU A 459 30.51 1.63 23.00
N GLY A 460 31.13 0.46 22.96
CA GLY A 460 30.42 -0.81 22.81
C GLY A 460 31.11 -1.94 23.56
N TYR A 461 30.42 -3.07 23.68
CA TYR A 461 30.83 -4.24 24.44
C TYR A 461 30.43 -5.48 23.65
N ARG A 462 31.27 -6.52 23.62
CA ARG A 462 30.99 -7.76 22.89
C ARG A 462 31.47 -8.99 23.64
N ASP A 463 30.62 -9.99 23.67
CA ASP A 463 30.86 -11.37 24.09
C ASP A 463 31.26 -12.16 22.82
N ILE A 464 32.49 -12.67 22.77
CA ILE A 464 32.98 -13.41 21.59
C ILE A 464 32.84 -14.91 21.79
N ASP A 465 32.99 -15.40 23.03
CA ASP A 465 33.03 -16.83 23.31
C ASP A 465 31.67 -17.43 23.71
N GLY A 466 30.66 -16.58 23.91
CA GLY A 466 29.28 -16.93 24.18
C GLY A 466 29.04 -17.35 25.63
N ASP A 467 29.90 -16.94 26.57
CA ASP A 467 29.76 -17.27 27.99
C ASP A 467 28.87 -16.31 28.78
N GLY A 468 28.44 -15.20 28.15
CA GLY A 468 27.60 -14.16 28.72
C GLY A 468 28.35 -13.02 29.41
N GLU A 469 29.68 -13.05 29.46
CA GLU A 469 30.55 -11.95 29.88
C GLU A 469 31.08 -11.18 28.66
N PHE A 470 31.37 -9.87 28.82
CA PHE A 470 31.90 -9.08 27.71
C PHE A 470 33.42 -9.15 27.68
N ASP A 471 33.98 -9.75 26.63
CA ASP A 471 35.41 -9.85 26.38
C ASP A 471 36.04 -8.56 25.83
N LEU A 472 35.24 -7.81 25.05
CA LEU A 472 35.71 -6.67 24.26
C LEU A 472 34.99 -5.40 24.63
N LYS A 473 35.75 -4.31 24.61
CA LYS A 473 35.27 -2.94 24.70
C LYS A 473 35.55 -2.16 23.42
N GLU A 474 34.54 -1.93 22.61
CA GLU A 474 34.59 -1.12 21.38
C GLU A 474 34.68 0.38 21.70
N LYS A 475 35.55 1.11 20.99
CA LYS A 475 35.76 2.55 21.06
C LYS A 475 35.30 3.20 19.76
N TYR A 476 34.65 4.36 19.89
CA TYR A 476 34.15 5.12 18.75
C TYR A 476 34.55 6.60 18.84
N VAL A 477 34.86 7.20 17.70
CA VAL A 477 35.17 8.63 17.56
C VAL A 477 34.22 9.23 16.53
N SER A 478 33.40 10.19 16.98
CA SER A 478 32.38 10.84 16.14
C SER A 478 31.45 9.85 15.43
N GLY A 479 31.00 8.81 16.16
CA GLY A 479 30.13 7.76 15.66
C GLY A 479 30.80 6.74 14.74
N ARG A 480 32.10 6.87 14.48
CA ARG A 480 32.88 5.91 13.70
C ARG A 480 33.67 5.02 14.63
N PHE A 481 33.65 3.72 14.35
CA PHE A 481 34.47 2.76 15.07
C PHE A 481 35.96 3.14 14.95
N SER A 482 36.64 3.26 16.08
CA SER A 482 38.07 3.63 16.14
C SER A 482 38.98 2.49 16.59
N GLY A 483 38.42 1.44 17.20
CA GLY A 483 39.14 0.27 17.68
C GLY A 483 38.37 -0.40 18.82
N PHE A 484 38.96 -1.41 19.46
CA PHE A 484 38.47 -1.96 20.73
C PHE A 484 39.64 -2.20 21.68
N GLU A 485 39.33 -2.59 22.91
CA GLU A 485 40.23 -3.03 23.96
C GLU A 485 39.74 -4.40 24.46
N TYR A 486 40.61 -5.40 24.50
CA TYR A 486 40.30 -6.75 24.97
C TYR A 486 40.66 -6.89 26.45
N GLU A 487 39.70 -7.32 27.26
CA GLU A 487 39.85 -7.48 28.72
C GLU A 487 40.00 -8.96 29.14
N GLY A 488 40.35 -9.87 28.23
CA GLY A 488 40.53 -11.30 28.56
C GLY A 488 41.93 -11.70 29.05
N GLU A 489 42.01 -12.79 29.83
CA GLU A 489 43.23 -13.24 30.51
C GLU A 489 44.35 -13.78 29.59
N MET A 490 44.10 -13.99 28.30
CA MET A 490 45.07 -14.57 27.37
C MET A 490 45.24 -13.72 26.12
N GLY A 491 46.32 -12.96 26.07
CA GLY A 491 46.64 -12.15 24.89
C GLY A 491 46.86 -13.00 23.63
N ARG A 492 45.85 -13.09 22.75
CA ARG A 492 45.99 -13.18 21.28
C ARG A 492 44.66 -13.30 20.51
N LEU A 493 44.71 -12.72 19.29
CA LEU A 493 43.97 -12.96 18.04
C LEU A 493 42.51 -12.47 17.94
N GLU A 494 42.28 -11.49 17.07
CA GLU A 494 40.93 -11.00 16.72
C GLU A 494 40.67 -11.14 15.22
N GLU A 495 39.52 -11.71 14.88
CA GLU A 495 38.89 -11.63 13.56
C GLU A 495 37.84 -10.53 13.56
N ILE A 496 37.92 -9.63 12.59
CA ILE A 496 37.05 -8.45 12.44
C ILE A 496 36.24 -8.62 11.17
N GLN A 497 34.96 -8.25 11.22
CA GLN A 497 34.13 -8.04 10.04
C GLN A 497 33.57 -6.62 10.05
N ASP A 498 33.96 -5.81 9.08
CA ASP A 498 33.38 -4.48 8.82
C ASP A 498 31.96 -4.68 8.28
N LEU A 499 30.96 -4.32 9.09
CA LEU A 499 29.54 -4.45 8.77
C LEU A 499 29.08 -3.57 7.60
N TRP A 500 29.75 -2.45 7.33
CA TRP A 500 29.35 -1.51 6.27
C TRP A 500 29.99 -1.84 4.92
N ASN A 501 31.21 -2.38 4.92
CA ASN A 501 31.93 -2.72 3.69
C ASN A 501 32.05 -4.24 3.43
N ARG A 502 31.52 -5.10 4.33
CA ARG A 502 31.66 -6.57 4.31
C ARG A 502 33.11 -7.08 4.22
N ARG A 503 34.09 -6.28 4.63
CA ARG A 503 35.51 -6.66 4.61
C ARG A 503 35.91 -7.31 5.92
N ARG A 504 36.74 -8.34 5.87
CA ARG A 504 37.31 -8.94 7.07
C ARG A 504 38.72 -8.43 7.32
N PHE A 505 39.01 -8.11 8.57
CA PHE A 505 40.33 -7.70 9.01
C PHE A 505 40.81 -8.59 10.16
N GLN A 506 42.11 -8.79 10.32
CA GLN A 506 42.68 -9.31 11.57
C GLN A 506 43.73 -8.31 12.05
N LEU A 507 43.61 -7.87 13.29
CA LEU A 507 44.55 -6.94 13.90
C LEU A 507 45.42 -7.67 14.92
N TRP A 508 46.67 -7.24 15.04
CA TRP A 508 47.63 -7.83 15.96
C TRP A 508 48.35 -6.76 16.76
N ASP A 509 48.17 -6.74 18.09
CA ASP A 509 49.04 -6.02 19.03
C ASP A 509 49.96 -7.03 19.75
N PHE A 510 51.07 -7.35 19.09
CA PHE A 510 52.15 -8.15 19.66
C PHE A 510 52.83 -7.45 20.86
N SER A 511 52.82 -6.12 20.91
CA SER A 511 53.48 -5.34 21.98
C SER A 511 52.67 -5.25 23.27
N LYS A 512 51.35 -5.47 23.21
CA LYS A 512 50.41 -5.23 24.30
C LYS A 512 50.49 -3.79 24.84
N ASP A 513 50.85 -2.85 23.98
CA ASP A 513 50.95 -1.43 24.30
C ASP A 513 49.66 -0.67 23.94
N GLY A 514 48.64 -1.38 23.48
CA GLY A 514 47.36 -0.83 23.06
C GLY A 514 47.37 -0.32 21.62
N PHE A 515 48.43 -0.56 20.85
CA PHE A 515 48.54 -0.18 19.44
C PHE A 515 48.81 -1.40 18.56
N TYR A 516 47.99 -1.59 17.53
CA TYR A 516 48.17 -2.70 16.60
C TYR A 516 49.45 -2.55 15.77
N ASN A 517 50.25 -3.61 15.73
CA ASN A 517 51.48 -3.73 14.95
C ASN A 517 51.24 -4.29 13.54
N ALA A 518 50.14 -5.01 13.32
CA ALA A 518 49.82 -5.56 12.00
C ALA A 518 48.30 -5.60 11.73
N LEU A 519 47.94 -5.45 10.46
CA LEU A 519 46.59 -5.55 9.90
C LEU A 519 46.63 -6.58 8.77
N LEU A 520 45.80 -7.62 8.82
CA LEU A 520 45.52 -8.47 7.66
C LEU A 520 44.16 -8.08 7.09
N GLU A 521 44.07 -7.79 5.80
CA GLU A 521 42.81 -7.53 5.10
C GLU A 521 42.46 -8.72 4.21
N GLN A 522 41.24 -9.24 4.31
CA GLN A 522 40.74 -10.27 3.42
C GLN A 522 40.20 -9.62 2.14
N LYS A 523 40.74 -10.05 1.00
CA LYS A 523 40.27 -9.66 -0.34
C LYS A 523 38.99 -10.39 -0.72
N ASP A 524 38.31 -9.89 -1.74
CA ASP A 524 37.08 -10.48 -2.30
C ASP A 524 37.29 -11.93 -2.81
N ASP A 525 38.54 -12.32 -3.12
CA ASP A 525 38.92 -13.68 -3.52
C ASP A 525 39.21 -14.62 -2.33
N GLY A 526 39.03 -14.13 -1.10
CA GLY A 526 39.28 -14.86 0.14
C GLY A 526 40.73 -14.87 0.62
N SER A 527 41.67 -14.34 -0.15
CA SER A 527 43.09 -14.24 0.24
C SER A 527 43.34 -13.11 1.24
N TRP A 528 44.37 -13.26 2.08
CA TRP A 528 44.74 -12.27 3.09
C TRP A 528 45.96 -11.45 2.66
N VAL A 529 45.92 -10.14 2.88
CA VAL A 529 47.06 -9.24 2.70
C VAL A 529 47.46 -8.64 4.03
N GLU A 530 48.68 -8.93 4.45
CA GLU A 530 49.28 -8.37 5.65
C GLU A 530 49.84 -6.97 5.39
N ARG A 531 49.61 -6.06 6.34
CA ARG A 531 50.16 -4.72 6.41
C ARG A 531 50.73 -4.50 7.80
N ILE A 532 52.05 -4.39 7.88
CA ILE A 532 52.73 -4.01 9.12
C ILE A 532 52.49 -2.52 9.37
N LEU A 533 51.99 -2.20 10.56
CA LEU A 533 51.70 -0.85 11.01
C LEU A 533 52.92 -0.33 11.78
N ASP A 534 53.71 0.51 11.13
CA ASP A 534 54.97 1.00 11.68
C ASP A 534 54.67 2.08 12.75
N THR A 535 54.85 1.76 14.03
CA THR A 535 54.51 2.66 15.16
C THR A 535 55.52 3.79 15.39
N LYS A 536 56.45 4.03 14.45
CA LYS A 536 57.48 5.08 14.54
C LYS A 536 57.36 6.15 13.44
N SER A 537 56.31 6.96 13.48
CA SER A 537 56.30 8.24 12.74
C SER A 537 55.53 9.33 13.49
N GLY A 538 55.95 9.59 14.73
CA GLY A 538 55.35 10.59 15.61
C GLY A 538 56.38 11.39 16.41
N GLN A 539 57.53 11.73 15.83
CA GLN A 539 58.39 12.84 16.25
C GLN A 539 59.12 13.41 15.03
N GLN A 540 58.46 14.34 14.34
CA GLN A 540 59.08 15.53 13.73
C GLN A 540 58.01 16.56 13.39
#